data_AF-A0A0A0B1R0-F1
#
_entry.id   AF-A0A0A0B1R0-F1
#
_cell.length_a   1.000
_cell.length_b   1.000
_cell.length_c   1.000
_cell.angle_alpha   90.00
_cell.angle_beta   90.00
_cell.angle_gamma   90.00
#
_symmetry.space_group_name_H-M   'P 1'
#
loop_
_entity.id
_entity.type
_entity.pdbx_description
1 polymer ?
#
loop_
_entity_poly.entity_id
_entity_poly.type
_entity_poly.pdbx_seq_one_letter_code
_entity_poly.pdbx_strand_id
1 'polypeptide(L)' 'DYIAVKEKYAKYLPHSAGRYAAKRFRKAQCPIVERLTNSMMMHGRNNGKKLMTVRIVKHAFEIIHL' A
#
# COMPACT_ATOMS: atom_id res chain seq x y z
N ASP A 1 17.44 -1.12 -2.10
CA ASP A 1 16.30 -0.32 -2.61
C ASP A 1 14.99 -1.09 -2.84
N TYR A 2 14.60 -2.03 -1.96
CA TYR A 2 13.33 -2.79 -2.12
C TYR A 2 12.26 -2.43 -1.07
N ILE A 3 12.59 -1.50 -0.17
CA ILE A 3 11.70 -0.91 0.83
C ILE A 3 11.54 0.57 0.45
N ALA A 4 10.38 0.92 -0.11
CA ALA A 4 10.07 2.25 -0.61
C ALA A 4 9.56 3.16 0.52
N VAL A 5 10.49 3.63 1.37
CA VAL A 5 10.24 4.55 2.51
C VAL A 5 10.95 5.89 2.35
N LYS A 6 11.92 6.01 1.43
CA LYS A 6 12.61 7.26 1.10
C LYS A 6 11.61 8.33 0.64
N GLU A 7 11.95 9.61 0.81
CA GLU A 7 11.10 10.78 0.50
C GLU A 7 10.45 10.74 -0.89
N LYS A 8 11.15 10.21 -1.89
CA LYS A 8 10.61 10.01 -3.26
C LYS A 8 9.29 9.22 -3.29
N TYR A 9 9.08 8.34 -2.32
CA TYR A 9 7.92 7.46 -2.20
C TYR A 9 6.93 7.92 -1.12
N ALA A 10 7.19 9.05 -0.46
CA ALA A 10 6.28 9.64 0.50
C ALA A 10 4.99 10.07 -0.22
N LYS A 11 3.86 9.52 0.23
CA LYS A 11 2.52 9.81 -0.26
C LYS A 11 1.61 9.98 0.94
N TYR A 12 0.75 11.00 0.88
CA TYR A 12 -0.21 11.28 1.95
C TYR A 12 -1.24 10.14 2.10
N LEU A 13 -1.66 9.54 0.98
CA LEU A 13 -2.55 8.39 0.97
C LEU A 13 -1.87 7.17 0.32
N PRO A 14 -2.04 5.96 0.88
CA PRO A 14 -1.55 4.72 0.28
C PRO A 14 -2.45 4.22 -0.87
N HIS A 15 -2.96 5.16 -1.67
CA HIS A 15 -3.82 4.90 -2.81
C HIS A 15 -3.25 5.62 -4.03
N SER A 16 -2.41 4.92 -4.80
CA SER A 16 -1.93 5.42 -6.09
C SER A 16 -2.61 4.68 -7.25
N ALA A 17 -2.66 5.35 -8.40
CA ALA A 17 -2.99 4.74 -9.69
C ALA A 17 -1.72 4.17 -10.38
N GLY A 18 -0.71 3.80 -9.58
CA GLY A 18 0.60 3.39 -10.09
C GLY A 18 0.57 2.06 -10.84
N ARG A 19 1.14 2.03 -12.05
CA ARG A 19 1.25 0.82 -12.88
C ARG A 19 2.53 0.04 -12.56
N TYR A 20 2.57 -0.59 -11.39
CA TYR A 20 3.76 -1.30 -10.91
C TYR A 20 3.95 -2.71 -11.50
N ALA A 21 2.95 -3.27 -12.17
CA ALA A 21 3.01 -4.59 -12.78
C ALA A 21 3.66 -4.61 -14.18
N ALA A 22 3.74 -3.47 -14.86
CA ALA A 22 4.10 -3.41 -16.29
C ALA A 22 5.56 -3.76 -16.62
N LYS A 23 6.50 -3.69 -15.65
CA LYS A 23 7.91 -4.04 -15.87
C LYS A 23 8.48 -4.77 -14.66
N ARG A 24 9.37 -5.73 -14.90
CA ARG A 24 10.13 -6.45 -13.85
C ARG A 24 10.80 -5.42 -12.93
N PHE A 25 10.69 -5.64 -11.62
CA PHE A 25 11.18 -4.76 -10.55
C PHE A 25 10.44 -3.44 -10.28
N ARG A 26 9.41 -3.05 -11.04
CA ARG A 26 8.60 -1.85 -10.69
C ARG A 26 7.85 -1.99 -9.37
N LYS A 27 7.58 -3.22 -8.90
CA LYS A 27 7.04 -3.47 -7.55
C LYS A 27 7.94 -2.96 -6.41
N ALA A 28 9.25 -2.80 -6.65
CA ALA A 28 10.18 -2.22 -5.69
C ALA A 28 9.92 -0.72 -5.45
N GLN A 29 9.33 -0.04 -6.43
CA GLN A 29 9.04 1.40 -6.38
C GLN A 29 7.66 1.72 -5.79
N CYS A 30 6.83 0.72 -5.51
CA CYS A 30 5.52 0.92 -4.90
C CYS A 30 5.70 1.27 -3.40
N PRO A 31 5.08 2.35 -2.90
CA PRO A 31 5.15 2.73 -1.49
C PRO A 31 4.83 1.54 -0.56
N ILE A 32 5.60 1.37 0.51
CA ILE A 32 5.48 0.19 1.38
C ILE A 32 4.06 -0.01 1.93
N VAL A 33 3.42 1.09 2.35
CA VAL A 33 2.06 1.08 2.91
C VAL A 33 1.03 0.67 1.84
N GLU A 34 1.22 1.11 0.61
CA GLU A 34 0.33 0.70 -0.49
C GLU A 34 0.50 -0.79 -0.81
N ARG A 35 1.72 -1.35 -0.73
CA ARG A 35 1.92 -2.80 -0.86
C ARG A 35 1.17 -3.57 0.22
N LEU A 36 1.20 -3.11 1.48
CA LEU A 36 0.44 -3.70 2.58
C LEU A 36 -1.06 -3.72 2.27
N THR A 37 -1.61 -2.58 1.86
CA THR A 37 -3.05 -2.48 1.52
C THR A 37 -3.44 -3.43 0.38
N ASN A 38 -2.60 -3.61 -0.63
CA ASN A 38 -2.88 -4.54 -1.72
C ASN A 38 -2.87 -6.00 -1.24
N SER A 39 -1.93 -6.38 -0.37
CA SER A 39 -1.86 -7.74 0.17
C SER A 39 -3.05 -8.11 1.07
N MET A 40 -3.56 -7.17 1.87
CA MET A 40 -4.70 -7.41 2.77
C MET A 40 -6.01 -7.72 2.02
N MET A 41 -6.13 -7.34 0.75
CA MET A 41 -7.35 -7.55 -0.04
C MET A 41 -7.47 -8.95 -0.67
N MET A 42 -6.43 -9.78 -0.61
CA MET A 42 -6.32 -11.01 -1.43
C MET A 42 -7.30 -12.14 -1.09
N HIS A 43 -8.11 -11.98 -0.03
CA HIS A 43 -9.12 -12.97 0.35
C HIS A 43 -10.45 -12.73 -0.35
N GLY A 44 -10.67 -13.35 -1.51
CA GLY A 44 -11.96 -13.53 -2.18
C GLY A 44 -12.90 -12.32 -2.11
N ARG A 45 -13.78 -12.29 -1.11
CA ARG A 45 -14.75 -11.21 -0.84
C ARG A 45 -14.13 -9.83 -0.62
N ASN A 46 -12.83 -9.73 -0.36
CA ASN A 46 -12.10 -8.49 -0.09
C ASN A 46 -11.40 -7.93 -1.34
N ASN A 47 -11.39 -8.68 -2.45
CA ASN A 47 -10.71 -8.28 -3.68
C ASN A 47 -11.24 -6.92 -4.16
N GLY A 48 -10.31 -6.00 -4.45
CA GLY A 48 -10.63 -4.67 -4.97
C GLY A 48 -11.16 -3.66 -3.95
N LYS A 49 -11.42 -4.05 -2.69
CA LYS A 49 -11.93 -3.15 -1.63
C LYS A 49 -10.83 -2.26 -1.02
N LYS A 50 -10.16 -1.47 -1.87
CA LYS A 50 -8.97 -0.68 -1.48
C LYS A 50 -9.33 0.44 -0.51
N LEU A 51 -10.42 1.16 -0.75
CA LEU A 51 -10.91 2.24 0.14
C LEU A 51 -11.27 1.74 1.54
N MET A 52 -11.75 0.49 1.67
CA MET A 52 -12.00 -0.12 2.98
C MET A 52 -10.67 -0.44 3.68
N THR A 53 -9.74 -1.07 2.96
CA THR A 53 -8.45 -1.48 3.50
C THR A 53 -7.58 -0.31 3.95
N VAL A 54 -7.56 0.79 3.21
CA VAL A 54 -6.81 2.02 3.57
C VAL A 54 -7.26 2.56 4.94
N ARG A 55 -8.57 2.51 5.24
CA ARG A 55 -9.10 2.94 6.54
C ARG A 55 -8.67 2.01 7.68
N ILE A 56 -8.70 0.70 7.46
CA ILE A 56 -8.23 -0.29 8.44
C ILE A 56 -6.75 -0.05 8.78
N VAL A 57 -5.90 0.16 7.76
CA VAL A 57 -4.48 0.42 7.96
C VAL A 57 -4.23 1.75 8.70
N LYS A 58 -5.03 2.80 8.43
CA LYS A 58 -4.96 4.07 9.18
C LYS A 58 -5.20 3.85 10.67
N HIS A 59 -6.28 3.15 11.03
CA HIS A 59 -6.60 2.86 12.42
C HIS A 59 -5.55 1.95 13.08
N ALA A 60 -5.01 0.97 12.35
CA ALA A 60 -3.92 0.15 12.87
C ALA A 60 -2.66 0.97 13.19
N PHE A 61 -2.30 1.95 12.34
CA PHE A 61 -1.18 2.86 12.62
C PHE A 61 -1.47 3.83 13.77
N GLU A 62 -2.71 4.29 13.92
CA GLU A 62 -3.13 5.06 15.09
C GLU A 62 -2.93 4.25 16.37
N ILE A 63 -3.32 2.97 16.39
CA ILE A 63 -3.11 2.06 17.54
C ILE A 63 -1.63 1.79 17.81
N ILE A 64 -0.81 1.59 16.76
CA ILE A 64 0.63 1.33 16.92
C ILE A 64 1.38 2.54 17.49
N HIS A 65 0.87 3.74 17.25
CA HIS A 65 1.49 4.98 17.72
C HIS A 65 1.18 5.30 19.20
N LEU A 66 0.10 4.74 19.74
CA LEU A 66 -0.25 4.82 21.16
C LEU A 66 0.71 3.99 22.01
#